data_AF-A0A554LTE5-F1
#
_entry.id   AF-A0A554LTE5-F1
#
_cell.length_a   1.000
_cell.length_b   1.000
_cell.length_c   1.000
_cell.angle_alpha   90.00
_cell.angle_beta   90.00
_cell.angle_gamma   90.00
#
_symmetry.space_group_name_H-M   'P 1'
#
loop_
_entity.id
_entity.type
_entity.pdbx_description
1 polymer ?
#
loop_
_entity_poly.entity_id
_entity_poly.type
_entity_poly.pdbx_seq_one_letter_code
_entity_poly.pdbx_strand_id
1 'polypeptide(L)'
;MREIRQLFAVSGLINPGFLGEWKQDILPPNFMKDLRNDNLFYSLLTLVVFVFLGLFFSKIKIMGKTLAEYLKPIRYYILISVLTVISQYVVNFSNAPQDNIFLRLTQIIWELMVVLSVYKLIQTYADFKFINVLFTGVLYSFIIHGLKVSIRYFFYSKTIYYVLDRFLYGGLLVMVVAAGAGIVFLYVLKQKSIRKNN
;
A
#
# COMPACT_ATOMS: atom_id res chain seq x y z
N MET A 1 36.46 23.74 18.96
CA MET A 1 35.54 23.12 17.96
C MET A 1 34.05 23.18 18.32
N ARG A 2 33.64 23.24 19.60
CA ARG A 2 32.23 23.46 19.99
C ARG A 2 31.73 24.89 19.77
N GLU A 3 32.60 25.89 19.92
CA GLU A 3 32.20 27.31 19.84
C GLU A 3 31.95 27.81 18.40
N ILE A 4 32.65 27.25 17.41
CA ILE A 4 32.43 27.59 15.99
C ILE A 4 31.01 27.17 15.53
N ARG A 5 30.44 26.10 16.11
CA ARG A 5 29.07 25.65 15.77
C ARG A 5 27.98 26.57 16.33
N GLN A 6 28.25 27.31 17.41
CA GLN A 6 27.29 28.29 17.95
C GLN A 6 27.30 29.60 17.14
N LEU A 7 28.45 30.00 16.60
CA LEU A 7 28.57 31.18 15.73
C LEU A 7 27.81 31.04 14.39
N PHE A 8 27.67 29.82 13.86
CA PHE A 8 26.87 29.57 12.66
C PHE A 8 25.37 29.32 12.90
N ALA A 9 24.96 29.13 14.16
CA ALA A 9 23.54 29.01 14.51
C ALA A 9 22.83 30.38 14.63
N VAL A 10 23.59 31.46 14.76
CA VAL A 10 23.06 32.82 14.94
C VAL A 10 22.75 33.53 13.61
N SER A 11 23.25 33.03 12.46
CA SER A 11 23.10 33.73 11.17
C SER A 11 21.98 33.23 10.25
N GLY A 12 21.16 32.25 10.67
CA GLY A 12 20.00 31.80 9.88
C GLY A 12 20.30 31.29 8.46
N LEU A 13 21.58 31.06 8.13
CA LEU A 13 22.06 30.89 6.76
C LEU A 13 22.39 29.44 6.38
N ILE A 14 22.21 28.49 7.29
CA ILE A 14 22.34 27.06 6.99
C ILE A 14 21.20 26.32 7.67
N ASN A 15 20.19 25.99 6.86
CA ASN A 15 19.13 25.07 7.25
C ASN A 15 19.78 23.68 7.42
N PRO A 16 19.84 23.09 8.63
CA PRO A 16 20.51 21.80 8.84
C PRO A 16 19.78 20.63 8.15
N GLY A 17 18.66 20.87 7.47
CA GLY A 17 17.93 19.88 6.68
C GLY A 17 18.53 19.56 5.30
N PHE A 18 19.69 20.10 4.91
CA PHE A 18 20.28 19.85 3.59
C PHE A 18 21.32 18.71 3.57
N LEU A 19 21.60 18.07 4.70
CA LEU A 19 22.47 16.89 4.77
C LEU A 19 21.68 15.65 5.18
N GLY A 20 21.14 14.97 4.17
CA GLY A 20 21.08 13.51 4.14
C GLY A 20 20.03 12.83 5.01
N GLU A 21 18.76 13.00 4.69
CA GLU A 21 17.78 11.92 4.84
C GLU A 21 16.91 11.92 3.58
N TRP A 22 16.87 10.79 2.85
CA TRP A 22 15.86 10.59 1.81
C TRP A 22 14.50 10.49 2.51
N LYS A 23 13.91 11.64 2.80
CA LYS A 23 12.55 11.73 3.31
C LYS A 23 11.64 11.29 2.17
N GLN A 24 11.05 10.10 2.29
CA GLN A 24 10.12 9.52 1.32
C GLN A 24 8.79 10.28 1.29
N ASP A 25 8.83 11.60 1.23
CA ASP A 25 7.66 12.47 1.24
C ASP A 25 7.34 12.78 -0.24
N ILE A 26 6.19 12.31 -0.73
CA ILE A 26 5.63 12.66 -2.04
C ILE A 26 5.04 14.08 -1.97
N LEU A 27 4.46 14.43 -0.82
CA LEU A 27 3.92 15.77 -0.56
C LEU A 27 5.02 16.71 -0.04
N PRO A 28 5.01 18.01 -0.41
CA PRO A 28 6.04 18.95 -0.01
C PRO A 28 6.02 19.25 1.50
N PRO A 29 7.19 19.45 2.15
CA PRO A 29 7.33 19.59 3.60
C PRO A 29 6.61 20.81 4.22
N ASN A 30 6.23 21.80 3.41
CA ASN A 30 5.57 23.04 3.86
C ASN A 30 4.08 23.09 3.51
N PHE A 31 3.44 21.97 3.14
CA PHE A 31 2.11 21.99 2.52
C PHE A 31 0.96 22.41 3.46
N MET A 32 1.10 22.36 4.79
CA MET A 32 0.28 23.08 5.81
C MET A 32 0.48 22.45 7.20
N LYS A 33 0.21 23.21 8.27
CA LYS A 33 0.21 22.73 9.67
C LYS A 33 -1.04 21.87 9.91
N ASP A 34 -0.89 20.55 9.82
CA ASP A 34 -2.00 19.61 9.96
C ASP A 34 -2.23 19.24 11.43
N LEU A 35 -3.37 19.66 11.97
CA LEU A 35 -3.85 19.32 13.31
C LEU A 35 -5.12 18.46 13.19
N ARG A 36 -4.97 17.30 12.52
CA ARG A 36 -5.88 16.13 12.60
C ARG A 36 -7.33 16.44 12.20
N ASN A 37 -7.50 16.83 10.93
CA ASN A 37 -8.81 17.05 10.29
C ASN A 37 -9.64 15.75 10.22
N ASP A 38 -10.24 15.38 11.36
CA ASP A 38 -10.95 14.13 11.59
C ASP A 38 -12.16 13.99 10.67
N ASN A 39 -12.91 15.07 10.45
CA ASN A 39 -14.08 15.07 9.56
C ASN A 39 -13.71 14.64 8.14
N LEU A 40 -12.60 15.14 7.59
CA LEU A 40 -12.13 14.75 6.27
C LEU A 40 -11.71 13.28 6.24
N PHE A 41 -10.93 12.83 7.23
CA PHE A 41 -10.51 11.43 7.30
C PHE A 41 -11.70 10.48 7.40
N TYR A 42 -12.64 10.74 8.30
CA TYR A 42 -13.84 9.92 8.46
C TYR A 42 -14.70 9.94 7.21
N SER A 43 -14.85 11.08 6.54
CA SER A 43 -15.62 11.16 5.29
C SER A 43 -15.00 10.29 4.19
N LEU A 44 -13.68 10.35 4.02
CA LEU A 44 -12.96 9.52 3.05
C LEU A 44 -13.03 8.04 3.40
N LEU A 45 -12.80 7.67 4.65
CA LEU A 45 -12.87 6.28 5.12
C LEU A 45 -14.28 5.72 4.91
N THR A 46 -15.30 6.46 5.31
CA THR A 46 -16.71 6.11 5.15
C THR A 46 -17.08 5.94 3.68
N LEU A 47 -16.65 6.86 2.81
CA LEU A 47 -16.86 6.75 1.36
C LEU A 47 -16.24 5.46 0.80
N VAL A 48 -14.99 5.18 1.15
CA VAL A 48 -14.29 3.96 0.71
C VAL A 48 -15.05 2.72 1.18
N VAL A 49 -15.45 2.64 2.45
CA VAL A 49 -16.23 1.53 3.00
C VAL A 49 -17.55 1.34 2.24
N PHE A 50 -18.31 2.41 2.02
CA PHE A 50 -19.57 2.34 1.28
C PHE A 50 -19.39 1.89 -0.17
N VAL A 51 -18.34 2.36 -0.86
CA VAL A 51 -18.02 1.89 -2.21
C VAL A 51 -17.75 0.38 -2.21
N PHE A 52 -16.91 -0.11 -1.30
CA PHE A 52 -16.60 -1.54 -1.22
C PHE A 52 -17.81 -2.40 -0.84
N LEU A 53 -18.62 -1.97 0.13
CA LEU A 53 -19.84 -2.67 0.51
C LEU A 53 -20.87 -2.65 -0.64
N GLY A 54 -21.05 -1.50 -1.27
CA GLY A 54 -21.90 -1.34 -2.44
C GLY A 54 -21.49 -2.31 -3.54
N LEU A 55 -20.21 -2.35 -3.91
CA LEU A 55 -19.68 -3.29 -4.90
C LEU A 55 -19.87 -4.76 -4.49
N PHE A 56 -19.73 -5.09 -3.21
CA PHE A 56 -19.90 -6.44 -2.70
C PHE A 56 -21.35 -6.93 -2.79
N PHE A 57 -22.31 -6.14 -2.28
CA PHE A 57 -23.71 -6.54 -2.19
C PHE A 57 -24.48 -6.38 -3.51
N SER A 58 -24.19 -5.33 -4.28
CA SER A 58 -24.86 -5.09 -5.57
C SER A 58 -24.44 -6.06 -6.67
N LYS A 59 -23.35 -6.81 -6.47
CA LYS A 59 -22.76 -7.70 -7.48
C LYS A 59 -22.46 -6.97 -8.80
N ILE A 60 -22.17 -5.67 -8.75
CA ILE A 60 -21.69 -4.92 -9.92
C ILE A 60 -20.39 -5.56 -10.42
N LYS A 61 -20.31 -5.76 -11.73
CA LYS A 61 -19.12 -6.32 -12.38
C LYS A 61 -18.16 -5.20 -12.74
N ILE A 62 -16.91 -5.35 -12.30
CA ILE A 62 -15.77 -4.51 -12.68
C ILE A 62 -14.89 -5.36 -13.59
N MET A 63 -14.68 -4.92 -14.82
CA MET A 63 -13.88 -5.65 -15.81
C MET A 63 -14.33 -7.12 -15.98
N GLY A 64 -15.65 -7.32 -15.97
CA GLY A 64 -16.29 -8.63 -16.14
C GLY A 64 -16.44 -9.48 -14.88
N LYS A 65 -15.93 -9.04 -13.72
CA LYS A 65 -15.97 -9.81 -12.46
C LYS A 65 -16.50 -8.97 -11.30
N THR A 66 -17.31 -9.59 -10.45
CA THR A 66 -17.79 -8.99 -9.21
C THR A 66 -16.69 -8.93 -8.16
N LEU A 67 -16.81 -8.04 -7.17
CA LEU A 67 -15.86 -7.97 -6.07
C LEU A 67 -15.72 -9.33 -5.35
N ALA A 68 -16.82 -10.06 -5.16
CA ALA A 68 -16.79 -11.39 -4.55
C ALA A 68 -15.97 -12.41 -5.37
N GLU A 69 -16.04 -12.35 -6.70
CA GLU A 69 -15.23 -13.20 -7.59
C GLU A 69 -13.74 -12.83 -7.53
N TYR A 70 -13.41 -11.56 -7.36
CA TYR A 70 -12.03 -11.15 -7.09
C TYR A 70 -11.52 -11.68 -5.75
N LEU A 71 -12.32 -11.59 -4.67
CA LEU A 71 -11.86 -11.88 -3.32
C LEU A 71 -11.85 -13.39 -3.00
N LYS A 72 -12.84 -14.16 -3.47
CA LYS A 72 -13.03 -15.56 -3.07
C LYS A 72 -11.80 -16.45 -3.30
N PRO A 73 -11.12 -16.41 -4.47
CA PRO A 73 -9.96 -17.28 -4.73
C PRO A 73 -8.71 -16.94 -3.92
N ILE A 74 -8.61 -15.71 -3.40
CA ILE A 74 -7.42 -15.16 -2.75
C ILE A 74 -7.66 -14.76 -1.29
N ARG A 75 -8.82 -15.10 -0.72
CA ARG A 75 -9.23 -14.68 0.64
C ARG A 75 -8.20 -14.97 1.72
N TYR A 76 -7.47 -16.08 1.60
CA TYR A 76 -6.44 -16.45 2.57
C TYR A 76 -5.17 -15.61 2.40
N TYR A 77 -4.79 -15.26 1.16
CA TYR A 77 -3.68 -14.35 0.91
C TYR A 77 -3.99 -12.95 1.45
N ILE A 78 -5.24 -12.49 1.29
CA ILE A 78 -5.73 -11.25 1.90
C ILE A 78 -5.61 -11.32 3.43
N LEU A 79 -6.11 -12.41 4.05
CA LEU A 79 -6.03 -12.59 5.50
C LEU A 79 -4.59 -12.56 6.01
N ILE A 80 -3.66 -13.25 5.33
CA ILE A 80 -2.23 -13.24 5.68
C ILE A 80 -1.65 -11.83 5.56
N SER A 81 -1.97 -11.09 4.49
CA SER A 81 -1.54 -9.69 4.34
C SER A 81 -2.04 -8.82 5.48
N VAL A 82 -3.32 -8.94 5.87
CA VAL A 82 -3.91 -8.18 6.98
C VAL A 82 -3.20 -8.52 8.30
N LEU A 83 -3.01 -9.80 8.61
CA LEU A 83 -2.32 -10.23 9.84
C LEU A 83 -0.87 -9.76 9.86
N THR A 84 -0.20 -9.76 8.72
CA THR A 84 1.17 -9.26 8.56
C THR A 84 1.25 -7.76 8.81
N VAL A 85 0.29 -6.99 8.29
CA VAL A 85 0.22 -5.55 8.58
C VAL A 85 -0.06 -5.29 10.05
N ILE A 86 -0.99 -6.02 10.67
CA ILE A 86 -1.28 -5.87 12.11
C ILE A 86 -0.03 -6.20 12.94
N SER A 87 0.68 -7.29 12.63
CA SER A 87 1.88 -7.69 13.36
C SER A 87 2.99 -6.65 13.28
N GLN A 88 3.12 -5.93 12.15
CA GLN A 88 4.05 -4.79 12.02
C GLN A 88 3.81 -3.70 13.08
N TYR A 89 2.56 -3.47 13.51
CA TYR A 89 2.25 -2.46 14.52
C TYR A 89 2.14 -3.02 15.94
N VAL A 90 1.83 -4.32 16.09
CA VAL A 90 1.81 -4.98 17.40
C VAL A 90 3.24 -5.25 17.91
N VAL A 91 4.11 -5.79 17.06
CA VAL A 91 5.48 -6.17 17.45
C VAL A 91 6.43 -4.98 17.38
N ASN A 92 6.21 -4.05 16.45
CA ASN A 92 7.11 -2.93 16.22
C ASN A 92 6.49 -1.63 16.77
N PHE A 93 6.62 -1.45 18.08
CA PHE A 93 6.32 -0.17 18.73
C PHE A 93 7.17 0.96 18.11
N SER A 94 6.60 2.17 18.14
CA SER A 94 6.93 3.41 17.40
C SER A 94 8.40 3.87 17.27
N ASN A 95 9.38 3.15 17.78
CA ASN A 95 10.79 3.56 17.90
C ASN A 95 11.80 2.54 17.33
N ALA A 96 11.35 1.48 16.65
CA ALA A 96 12.29 0.54 16.04
C ALA A 96 12.99 1.18 14.82
N PRO A 97 14.33 1.05 14.71
CA PRO A 97 15.08 1.63 13.62
C PRO A 97 14.67 1.04 12.26
N GLN A 98 14.78 1.84 11.19
CA GLN A 98 14.30 1.47 9.84
C GLN A 98 15.00 0.22 9.26
N ASP A 99 16.13 -0.18 9.82
CA ASP A 99 16.89 -1.38 9.47
C ASP A 99 16.37 -2.66 10.14
N ASN A 100 15.29 -2.60 10.91
CA ASN A 100 14.73 -3.76 11.60
C ASN A 100 14.35 -4.88 10.60
N ILE A 101 15.05 -6.01 10.70
CA ILE A 101 14.84 -7.23 9.90
C ILE A 101 13.39 -7.69 9.89
N PHE A 102 12.66 -7.53 11.00
CA PHE A 102 11.25 -7.91 11.10
C PHE A 102 10.37 -7.09 10.14
N LEU A 103 10.62 -5.78 9.99
CA LEU A 103 9.89 -4.94 9.04
C LEU A 103 10.13 -5.37 7.59
N ARG A 104 11.37 -5.74 7.27
CA ARG A 104 11.74 -6.21 5.93
C ARG A 104 11.07 -7.55 5.62
N LEU A 105 11.11 -8.50 6.56
CA LEU A 105 10.46 -9.80 6.41
C LEU A 105 8.95 -9.66 6.23
N THR A 106 8.30 -8.89 7.10
CA THR A 106 6.85 -8.63 6.98
C THR A 106 6.52 -7.87 5.69
N GLN A 107 7.41 -7.02 5.19
CA GLN A 107 7.25 -6.38 3.89
C GLN A 107 7.26 -7.41 2.74
N ILE A 108 8.27 -8.28 2.71
CA ILE A 108 8.38 -9.35 1.72
C ILE A 108 7.14 -10.27 1.77
N ILE A 109 6.64 -10.60 2.96
CA ILE A 109 5.47 -11.47 3.12
C ILE A 109 4.23 -10.87 2.44
N TRP A 110 3.90 -9.60 2.70
CA TRP A 110 2.72 -9.03 2.07
C TRP A 110 2.91 -8.82 0.56
N GLU A 111 4.13 -8.47 0.11
CA GLU A 111 4.45 -8.36 -1.32
C GLU A 111 4.26 -9.72 -2.02
N LEU A 112 4.74 -10.80 -1.41
CA LEU A 112 4.54 -12.16 -1.90
C LEU A 112 3.06 -12.53 -1.98
N MET A 113 2.23 -12.12 -1.01
CA MET A 113 0.78 -12.34 -1.06
C MET A 113 0.12 -11.61 -2.24
N VAL A 114 0.58 -10.41 -2.60
CA VAL A 114 0.12 -9.69 -3.80
C VAL A 114 0.48 -10.48 -5.06
N VAL A 115 1.74 -10.91 -5.18
CA VAL A 115 2.25 -11.70 -6.32
C VAL A 115 1.46 -13.01 -6.48
N LEU A 116 1.30 -13.77 -5.39
CA LEU A 116 0.57 -15.04 -5.39
C LEU A 116 -0.91 -14.85 -5.71
N SER A 117 -1.51 -13.74 -5.30
CA SER A 117 -2.90 -13.43 -5.62
C SER A 117 -3.10 -13.13 -7.10
N VAL A 118 -2.21 -12.35 -7.70
CA VAL A 118 -2.20 -12.10 -9.15
C VAL A 118 -2.07 -13.42 -9.91
N TYR A 119 -1.09 -14.25 -9.53
CA TYR A 119 -0.91 -15.58 -10.11
C TYR A 119 -2.18 -16.43 -9.99
N LYS A 120 -2.77 -16.52 -8.79
CA LYS A 120 -3.95 -17.34 -8.52
C LYS A 120 -5.15 -16.87 -9.33
N LEU A 121 -5.37 -15.56 -9.46
CA LEU A 121 -6.48 -15.02 -10.24
C LEU A 121 -6.32 -15.28 -11.74
N ILE A 122 -5.10 -15.12 -12.28
CA ILE A 122 -4.81 -15.45 -13.68
C ILE A 122 -5.06 -16.94 -13.96
N GLN A 123 -4.65 -17.82 -13.04
CA GLN A 123 -4.89 -19.26 -13.15
C GLN A 123 -6.38 -19.63 -13.02
N THR A 124 -7.12 -18.89 -12.21
CA THR A 124 -8.54 -19.19 -11.95
C THR A 124 -9.42 -18.77 -13.11
N TYR A 125 -9.05 -17.70 -13.82
CA TYR A 125 -9.90 -17.07 -14.84
C TYR A 125 -9.18 -16.97 -16.18
N ALA A 126 -9.63 -17.74 -17.17
CA ALA A 126 -9.04 -17.75 -18.52
C ALA A 126 -9.10 -16.37 -19.22
N ASP A 127 -10.13 -15.57 -18.92
CA ASP A 127 -10.36 -14.23 -19.45
C ASP A 127 -9.65 -13.12 -18.65
N PHE A 128 -8.81 -13.45 -17.66
CA PHE A 128 -8.11 -12.46 -16.84
C PHE A 128 -7.10 -11.67 -17.68
N LYS A 129 -7.26 -10.34 -17.73
CA LYS A 129 -6.41 -9.42 -18.50
C LYS A 129 -5.58 -8.54 -17.58
N PHE A 130 -4.64 -7.81 -18.17
CA PHE A 130 -3.79 -6.88 -17.43
C PHE A 130 -4.59 -5.80 -16.68
N ILE A 131 -5.71 -5.32 -17.22
CA ILE A 131 -6.59 -4.38 -16.51
C ILE A 131 -7.18 -4.98 -15.22
N ASN A 132 -7.44 -6.29 -15.20
CA ASN A 132 -7.88 -6.97 -13.98
C ASN A 132 -6.74 -7.06 -12.96
N VAL A 133 -5.47 -7.19 -13.40
CA VAL A 133 -4.30 -7.11 -12.53
C VAL A 133 -4.20 -5.73 -11.88
N LEU A 134 -4.37 -4.66 -12.65
CA LEU A 134 -4.34 -3.30 -12.12
C LEU A 134 -5.44 -3.10 -11.07
N PHE A 135 -6.65 -3.61 -11.33
CA PHE A 135 -7.72 -3.60 -10.33
C PHE A 135 -7.34 -4.38 -9.07
N THR A 136 -6.73 -5.57 -9.19
CA THR A 136 -6.20 -6.32 -8.03
C THR A 136 -5.16 -5.50 -7.25
N GLY A 137 -4.29 -4.75 -7.93
CA GLY A 137 -3.35 -3.83 -7.28
C GLY A 137 -4.04 -2.73 -6.48
N VAL A 138 -5.12 -2.14 -7.03
CA VAL A 138 -5.95 -1.17 -6.31
C VAL A 138 -6.59 -1.79 -5.07
N LEU A 139 -7.18 -2.99 -5.20
CA LEU A 139 -7.75 -3.74 -4.06
C LEU A 139 -6.71 -3.92 -2.95
N TYR A 140 -5.52 -4.40 -3.29
CA TYR A 140 -4.45 -4.62 -2.32
C TYR A 140 -3.89 -3.32 -1.74
N SER A 141 -3.91 -2.21 -2.49
CA SER A 141 -3.52 -0.90 -1.99
C SER A 141 -4.44 -0.45 -0.85
N PHE A 142 -5.75 -0.60 -1.01
CA PHE A 142 -6.72 -0.33 0.06
C PHE A 142 -6.59 -1.33 1.23
N ILE A 143 -6.44 -2.62 0.96
CA ILE A 143 -6.32 -3.64 2.01
C ILE A 143 -5.06 -3.42 2.86
N ILE A 144 -3.89 -3.25 2.23
CA ILE A 144 -2.61 -3.18 2.93
C ILE A 144 -2.35 -1.75 3.41
N HIS A 145 -2.32 -0.79 2.49
CA HIS A 145 -1.96 0.58 2.84
C HIS A 145 -3.12 1.34 3.45
N GLY A 146 -4.37 1.10 3.04
CA GLY A 146 -5.55 1.63 3.74
C GLY A 146 -5.60 1.20 5.21
N LEU A 147 -5.24 -0.05 5.50
CA LEU A 147 -5.11 -0.53 6.89
C LEU A 147 -3.94 0.14 7.63
N LYS A 148 -2.73 0.16 7.03
CA LYS A 148 -1.54 0.82 7.63
C LYS A 148 -1.83 2.28 8.01
N VAL A 149 -2.48 3.02 7.10
CA VAL A 149 -2.71 4.46 7.28
C VAL A 149 -3.85 4.71 8.26
N SER A 150 -4.86 3.84 8.30
CA SER A 150 -5.91 3.87 9.34
C SER A 150 -5.34 3.60 10.72
N ILE A 151 -4.45 2.60 10.86
CA ILE A 151 -3.77 2.32 12.12
C ILE A 151 -2.95 3.54 12.57
N ARG A 152 -2.16 4.13 11.67
CA ARG A 152 -1.37 5.35 11.94
C ARG A 152 -2.22 6.53 12.36
N TYR A 153 -3.36 6.73 11.70
CA TYR A 153 -4.28 7.82 12.01
C TYR A 153 -4.93 7.64 13.40
N PHE A 154 -5.52 6.46 13.65
CA PHE A 154 -6.28 6.22 14.87
C PHE A 154 -5.41 6.01 16.11
N PHE A 155 -4.29 5.31 16.00
CA PHE A 155 -3.49 4.87 17.16
C PHE A 155 -2.20 5.67 17.36
N TYR A 156 -1.68 6.35 16.33
CA TYR A 156 -0.39 7.04 16.40
C TYR A 156 -0.49 8.56 16.17
N SER A 157 -1.72 9.10 16.25
CA SER A 157 -2.02 10.53 16.13
C SER A 157 -1.39 11.19 14.91
N LYS A 158 -1.29 10.44 13.80
CA LYS A 158 -0.74 10.95 12.55
C LYS A 158 -1.77 11.79 11.82
N THR A 159 -1.28 12.81 11.13
CA THR A 159 -2.11 13.83 10.50
C THR A 159 -2.66 13.34 9.14
N ILE A 160 -3.70 13.97 8.59
CA ILE A 160 -4.33 13.55 7.32
C ILE A 160 -3.34 13.55 6.15
N TYR A 161 -2.53 14.60 6.00
CA TYR A 161 -1.57 14.68 4.89
C TYR A 161 -0.49 13.62 5.00
N TYR A 162 -0.01 13.35 6.22
CA TYR A 162 0.96 12.28 6.44
C TYR A 162 0.39 10.92 6.04
N VAL A 163 -0.86 10.61 6.43
CA VAL A 163 -1.47 9.32 6.11
C VAL A 163 -1.82 9.19 4.63
N LEU A 164 -2.20 10.28 3.96
CA LEU A 164 -2.39 10.33 2.51
C LEU A 164 -1.09 10.11 1.75
N ASP A 165 -0.01 10.79 2.15
CA ASP A 165 1.32 10.62 1.58
C ASP A 165 1.80 9.16 1.67
N ARG A 166 1.67 8.55 2.87
CA ARG A 166 1.99 7.14 3.08
C ARG A 166 1.07 6.18 2.33
N PHE A 167 -0.20 6.55 2.13
CA PHE A 167 -1.14 5.78 1.32
C PHE A 167 -0.72 5.78 -0.15
N LEU A 168 -0.40 6.96 -0.70
CA LEU A 168 -0.02 7.12 -2.10
C LEU A 168 1.30 6.41 -2.40
N TYR A 169 2.33 6.62 -1.58
CA TYR A 169 3.63 5.97 -1.74
C TYR A 169 3.50 4.44 -1.68
N GLY A 170 2.81 3.96 -0.65
CA GLY A 170 2.63 2.53 -0.45
C GLY A 170 1.70 1.88 -1.47
N GLY A 171 0.62 2.54 -1.84
CA GLY A 171 -0.29 2.09 -2.89
C GLY A 171 0.43 2.01 -4.24
N LEU A 172 1.27 2.99 -4.57
CA LEU A 172 2.11 2.93 -5.76
C LEU A 172 3.05 1.73 -5.75
N LEU A 173 3.69 1.43 -4.61
CA LEU A 173 4.52 0.24 -4.46
C LEU A 173 3.72 -1.05 -4.72
N VAL A 174 2.53 -1.19 -4.12
CA VAL A 174 1.64 -2.33 -4.37
C VAL A 174 1.27 -2.44 -5.85
N MET A 175 0.97 -1.32 -6.50
CA MET A 175 0.64 -1.27 -7.93
C MET A 175 1.81 -1.73 -8.80
N VAL A 176 3.04 -1.30 -8.50
CA VAL A 176 4.25 -1.75 -9.20
C VAL A 176 4.46 -3.25 -9.03
N VAL A 177 4.33 -3.78 -7.81
CA VAL A 177 4.45 -5.22 -7.53
C VAL A 177 3.39 -6.02 -8.28
N ALA A 178 2.13 -5.59 -8.24
CA ALA A 178 1.03 -6.26 -8.93
C ALA A 178 1.20 -6.21 -10.46
N ALA A 179 1.53 -5.04 -11.01
CA ALA A 179 1.76 -4.87 -12.45
C ALA A 179 2.96 -5.68 -12.94
N GLY A 180 4.08 -5.65 -12.22
CA GLY A 180 5.27 -6.45 -12.53
C GLY A 180 4.96 -7.95 -12.54
N ALA A 181 4.29 -8.45 -11.49
CA ALA A 181 3.83 -9.84 -11.44
C ALA A 181 2.87 -10.18 -12.59
N GLY A 182 1.94 -9.26 -12.90
CA GLY A 182 0.98 -9.43 -13.99
C GLY A 182 1.64 -9.54 -15.36
N ILE A 183 2.63 -8.69 -15.66
CA ILE A 183 3.40 -8.76 -16.90
C ILE A 183 4.07 -10.12 -17.03
N VAL A 184 4.77 -10.57 -15.98
CA VAL A 184 5.48 -11.86 -15.97
C VAL A 184 4.51 -13.02 -16.15
N PHE A 185 3.45 -13.10 -15.34
CA PHE A 185 2.57 -14.26 -15.35
C PHE A 185 1.65 -14.30 -16.56
N LEU A 186 1.11 -13.17 -17.03
CA LEU A 186 0.29 -13.17 -18.25
C LEU A 186 1.12 -13.57 -19.47
N TYR A 187 2.37 -13.15 -19.55
CA TYR A 187 3.27 -13.56 -20.64
C TYR A 187 3.61 -15.04 -20.57
N VAL A 188 4.08 -15.53 -19.42
CA VAL A 188 4.55 -16.92 -19.25
C VAL A 188 3.39 -17.93 -19.33
N LEU A 189 2.25 -17.65 -18.70
CA LEU A 189 1.15 -18.60 -18.61
C LEU A 189 0.33 -18.68 -19.92
N LYS A 190 0.15 -17.56 -20.63
CA LYS A 190 -0.53 -17.59 -21.93
C LYS A 190 0.28 -18.34 -22.98
N GLN A 191 1.61 -18.20 -22.99
CA GLN A 191 2.45 -18.98 -23.90
C GLN A 191 2.35 -20.48 -23.66
N LYS A 192 2.31 -20.91 -22.38
CA LYS A 192 2.11 -22.34 -22.05
C LYS A 192 0.74 -22.86 -22.49
N SER A 193 -0.32 -22.06 -22.38
CA SER A 193 -1.65 -22.45 -22.85
C SER A 193 -1.73 -22.59 -24.37
N ILE A 194 -1.06 -21.71 -25.13
CA ILE A 194 -1.01 -21.79 -26.60
C ILE A 194 -0.23 -23.03 -27.04
N ARG A 195 0.90 -23.33 -26.39
CA ARG A 195 1.75 -24.47 -26.73
C ARG A 195 1.13 -25.84 -26.43
N LYS A 196 0.13 -25.91 -25.53
CA LYS A 196 -0.56 -27.17 -25.20
C LYS A 196 -1.68 -27.52 -26.18
N ASN A 197 -2.13 -26.56 -26.98
CA ASN A 197 -3.23 -26.71 -27.94
C ASN A 197 -2.75 -26.86 -29.40
N ASN A 198 -1.43 -26.85 -29.62
CA ASN A 198 -0.76 -27.15 -30.89
C ASN A 198 0.00 -28.47 -30.74
#